data_AF-A0A5N5ZLG2-F1
#
_entry.id   AF-A0A5N5ZLG2-F1
#
_cell.length_a   1.000
_cell.length_b   1.000
_cell.length_c   1.000
_cell.angle_alpha   90.00
_cell.angle_beta   90.00
_cell.angle_gamma   90.00
#
_symmetry.space_group_name_H-M   'P 1'
#
loop_
_entity.id
_entity.type
_entity.pdbx_description
1 polymer ?
#
loop_
_entity_poly.entity_id
_entity_poly.type
_entity_poly.pdbx_seq_one_letter_code
_entity_poly.pdbx_strand_id
1 'polypeptide(L)'
;MRKNEYIEFEMNDNDKFNDLLKLLDFISTSKKSGDYKSDKYWLDTFPNYTLKHYYFADSDLKPEFITSKAEGGTWHFYSMIEHLVENIEIEFLECKNYGNGRARLEFYAFGYPYGGITGLTMFLKSFDFKAIEIDEGGGVYKVYWINETEFELQKIK
;
A
#
# COMPACT_ATOMS: atom_id res chain seq x y z
N MET A 1 -12.63 14.37 -18.71
CA MET A 1 -11.79 14.13 -17.51
C MET A 1 -10.77 13.07 -17.87
N ARG A 2 -9.49 13.28 -17.53
CA ARG A 2 -8.53 12.16 -17.54
C ARG A 2 -9.04 11.12 -16.54
N LYS A 3 -9.00 9.86 -16.93
CA LYS A 3 -9.33 8.75 -16.03
C LYS A 3 -8.09 8.56 -15.13
N ASN A 4 -8.27 8.62 -13.82
CA ASN A 4 -7.18 8.37 -12.87
C ASN A 4 -6.95 6.85 -12.75
N GLU A 5 -5.72 6.46 -12.48
CA GLU A 5 -5.39 5.11 -12.04
C GLU A 5 -6.00 4.83 -10.65
N TYR A 6 -6.30 3.57 -10.36
CA TYR A 6 -6.86 3.19 -9.08
C TYR A 6 -6.59 1.75 -8.65
N ILE A 7 -6.70 1.52 -7.34
CA ILE A 7 -6.89 0.21 -6.73
C ILE A 7 -8.22 0.22 -5.98
N GLU A 8 -9.18 -0.59 -6.42
CA GLU A 8 -10.39 -0.91 -5.64
C GLU A 8 -10.10 -2.11 -4.74
N PHE A 9 -10.53 -2.02 -3.48
CA PHE A 9 -10.27 -3.03 -2.47
C PHE A 9 -11.47 -3.27 -1.55
N GLU A 10 -11.53 -4.47 -0.99
CA GLU A 10 -12.46 -4.83 0.07
C GLU A 10 -11.99 -4.26 1.39
N MET A 11 -12.88 -3.57 2.10
CA MET A 11 -12.67 -3.14 3.48
C MET A 11 -13.70 -3.78 4.41
N ASN A 12 -13.23 -4.22 5.56
CA ASN A 12 -14.04 -4.86 6.59
C ASN A 12 -14.04 -4.11 7.92
N ASP A 13 -13.28 -3.00 8.01
CA ASP A 13 -13.02 -2.28 9.24
C ASP A 13 -12.84 -0.78 8.96
N ASN A 14 -13.72 0.05 9.54
CA ASN A 14 -13.69 1.50 9.35
C ASN A 14 -12.54 2.16 10.12
N ASP A 15 -12.11 1.60 11.26
CA ASP A 15 -11.02 2.17 12.05
C ASP A 15 -9.69 1.97 11.33
N LYS A 16 -9.46 0.78 10.78
CA LYS A 16 -8.30 0.52 9.92
C LYS A 16 -8.31 1.39 8.67
N PHE A 17 -9.48 1.67 8.11
CA PHE A 17 -9.60 2.58 6.96
C PHE A 17 -9.23 4.01 7.34
N ASN A 18 -9.68 4.50 8.49
CA ASN A 18 -9.29 5.82 8.99
C ASN A 18 -7.78 5.92 9.25
N ASP A 19 -7.15 4.86 9.74
CA ASP A 19 -5.69 4.83 9.93
C ASP A 19 -4.94 4.79 8.59
N LEU A 20 -5.45 4.08 7.58
CA LEU A 20 -4.94 4.14 6.21
C LEU A 20 -4.97 5.58 5.67
N LEU A 21 -6.07 6.30 5.85
CA LEU A 21 -6.19 7.70 5.37
C LEU A 21 -5.15 8.61 6.01
N LYS A 22 -4.95 8.52 7.33
CA LYS A 22 -3.92 9.31 8.04
C LYS A 22 -2.52 8.98 7.51
N LEU A 23 -2.24 7.70 7.28
CA LEU A 23 -0.93 7.27 6.84
C LEU A 23 -0.63 7.69 5.40
N LEU A 24 -1.63 7.63 4.50
CA LEU A 24 -1.52 8.18 3.15
C LEU A 24 -1.25 9.70 3.17
N ASP A 25 -1.83 10.44 4.11
CA ASP A 25 -1.56 11.87 4.30
C ASP A 25 -0.10 12.13 4.72
N PHE A 26 0.42 11.36 5.68
CA PHE A 26 1.82 11.44 6.09
C PHE A 26 2.79 11.06 4.95
N ILE A 27 2.51 9.98 4.22
CA ILE A 27 3.29 9.57 3.05
C ILE A 27 3.28 10.67 1.99
N SER A 28 2.11 11.20 1.66
CA SER A 28 1.95 12.27 0.66
C SER A 28 2.69 13.54 1.07
N THR A 29 2.64 13.90 2.36
CA THR A 29 3.33 15.07 2.91
C THR A 29 4.84 14.92 2.81
N SER A 30 5.39 13.78 3.25
CA SER A 30 6.82 13.49 3.15
C SER A 30 7.31 13.49 1.71
N LYS A 31 6.56 12.88 0.80
CA LYS A 31 6.91 12.84 -0.63
C LYS A 31 6.90 14.24 -1.25
N LYS A 32 5.91 15.09 -0.93
CA LYS A 32 5.81 16.47 -1.44
C LYS A 32 6.90 17.39 -0.90
N SER A 33 7.32 17.21 0.35
CA SER A 33 8.35 18.05 0.95
C SER A 33 9.79 17.58 0.65
N GLY A 34 9.97 16.32 0.23
CA GLY A 34 11.29 15.69 0.14
C GLY A 34 11.94 15.45 1.52
N ASP A 35 11.16 15.59 2.60
CA ASP A 35 11.61 15.32 3.98
C ASP A 35 11.24 13.88 4.33
N TYR A 36 12.09 12.97 3.88
CA TYR A 36 11.99 11.54 4.16
C TYR A 36 12.34 11.33 5.64
N LYS A 37 11.29 11.05 6.42
CA LYS A 37 11.39 10.90 7.88
C LYS A 37 12.24 9.68 8.25
N SER A 38 12.76 9.67 9.46
CA SER A 38 13.61 8.59 9.96
C SER A 38 12.85 7.27 10.15
N ASP A 39 13.60 6.16 10.17
CA ASP A 39 13.08 4.82 10.45
C ASP A 39 12.26 4.74 11.74
N LYS A 40 12.71 5.44 12.79
CA LYS A 40 11.98 5.52 14.06
C LYS A 40 10.62 6.21 13.89
N TYR A 41 10.56 7.30 13.13
CA TYR A 41 9.31 7.98 12.88
C TYR A 41 8.30 7.05 12.20
N TRP A 42 8.71 6.34 11.15
CA TRP A 42 7.82 5.44 10.43
C TRP A 42 7.37 4.25 11.28
N LEU A 43 8.30 3.66 12.04
CA LEU A 43 7.97 2.58 12.97
C LEU A 43 6.95 3.03 14.03
N ASP A 44 7.10 4.22 14.60
CA ASP A 44 6.18 4.76 15.61
C ASP A 44 4.83 5.22 15.00
N THR A 45 4.79 5.51 13.69
CA THR A 45 3.62 6.02 12.98
C THR A 45 2.70 4.91 12.47
N PHE A 46 3.27 3.79 12.01
CA PHE A 46 2.49 2.66 11.51
C PHE A 46 1.75 1.93 12.65
N PRO A 47 0.46 1.59 12.48
CA PRO A 47 -0.26 0.82 13.50
C PRO A 47 0.38 -0.56 13.74
N ASN A 48 0.46 -1.00 15.00
CA ASN A 48 1.08 -2.27 15.34
C ASN A 48 0.52 -3.48 14.57
N TYR A 49 -0.77 -3.46 14.20
CA TYR A 49 -1.35 -4.57 13.43
C TYR A 49 -0.81 -4.62 12.00
N THR A 50 -0.48 -3.49 11.37
CA THR A 50 0.10 -3.48 10.02
C THR A 50 1.55 -3.97 10.05
N LEU A 51 2.31 -3.55 11.06
CA LEU A 51 3.71 -3.95 11.28
C LEU A 51 3.90 -5.46 11.36
N LYS A 52 2.89 -6.21 11.84
CA LYS A 52 2.92 -7.68 11.89
C LYS A 52 3.02 -8.34 10.52
N HIS A 53 2.58 -7.68 9.45
CA HIS A 53 2.58 -8.23 8.09
C HIS A 53 3.93 -8.10 7.38
N TYR A 54 4.85 -7.30 7.92
CA TYR A 54 6.17 -7.09 7.34
C TYR A 54 7.23 -7.94 8.03
N TYR A 55 8.32 -8.22 7.33
CA TYR A 55 9.54 -8.70 7.97
C TYR A 55 10.51 -7.56 8.25
N PHE A 56 11.37 -7.79 9.23
CA PHE A 56 12.46 -6.91 9.63
C PHE A 56 13.75 -7.75 9.62
N ALA A 57 14.82 -7.21 9.05
CA ALA A 57 16.15 -7.79 9.14
C ALA A 57 16.68 -7.72 10.58
N ASP A 58 17.72 -8.51 10.89
CA ASP A 58 18.28 -8.56 12.24
C ASP A 58 18.89 -7.23 12.69
N SER A 59 19.41 -6.44 11.74
CA SER A 59 20.01 -5.13 11.96
C SER A 59 19.01 -4.00 12.14
N ASP A 60 17.73 -4.25 11.89
CA ASP A 60 16.71 -3.20 11.85
C ASP A 60 16.29 -2.74 13.24
N LEU A 61 15.86 -1.48 13.31
CA LEU A 61 14.94 -1.06 14.34
C LEU A 61 13.61 -1.81 14.14
N LYS A 62 13.13 -2.53 15.16
CA LYS A 62 11.96 -3.41 15.03
C LYS A 62 11.06 -3.35 16.25
N PRO A 63 9.76 -3.65 16.11
CA PRO A 63 8.86 -3.66 17.25
C PRO A 63 9.18 -4.81 18.23
N GLU A 64 8.73 -4.69 19.47
CA GLU A 64 8.92 -5.70 20.52
C GLU A 64 7.97 -6.92 20.41
N PHE A 65 7.21 -7.03 19.32
CA PHE A 65 6.29 -8.14 19.05
C PHE A 65 6.71 -8.94 17.82
N ILE A 66 6.14 -10.15 17.70
CA ILE A 66 6.42 -11.05 16.57
C ILE A 66 5.84 -10.46 15.27
N THR A 67 6.69 -10.40 14.25
CA THR A 67 6.36 -9.95 12.89
C THR A 67 6.55 -11.10 11.89
N SER A 68 6.15 -10.90 10.64
CA SER A 68 6.33 -11.89 9.58
C SER A 68 7.80 -12.23 9.36
N LYS A 69 8.06 -13.46 8.91
CA LYS A 69 9.39 -13.90 8.49
C LYS A 69 9.66 -13.48 7.04
N ALA A 70 10.92 -13.45 6.66
CA ALA A 70 11.35 -13.26 5.28
C ALA A 70 11.04 -14.52 4.43
N GLU A 71 9.76 -14.74 4.14
CA GLU A 71 9.24 -15.88 3.38
C GLU A 71 8.36 -15.37 2.22
N GLY A 72 8.38 -16.11 1.11
CA GLY A 72 7.69 -15.86 -0.17
C GLY A 72 6.77 -14.63 -0.26
N GLY A 73 7.27 -13.55 -0.86
CA GLY A 73 6.49 -12.34 -1.16
C GLY A 73 6.25 -11.40 0.03
N THR A 74 6.69 -11.74 1.24
CA THR A 74 6.63 -10.83 2.39
C THR A 74 7.56 -9.64 2.16
N TRP A 75 7.04 -8.42 2.34
CA TRP A 75 7.82 -7.20 2.18
C TRP A 75 8.64 -6.88 3.43
N HIS A 76 9.84 -6.37 3.19
CA HIS A 76 10.63 -5.72 4.22
C HIS A 76 9.97 -4.39 4.58
N PHE A 77 9.84 -4.09 5.88
CA PHE A 77 9.16 -2.87 6.31
C PHE A 77 9.81 -1.61 5.75
N TYR A 78 11.13 -1.42 5.93
CA TYR A 78 11.78 -0.18 5.48
C TYR A 78 11.87 -0.06 3.96
N SER A 79 11.96 -1.18 3.23
CA SER A 79 11.87 -1.14 1.77
C SER A 79 10.45 -0.79 1.30
N MET A 80 9.40 -1.15 2.05
CA MET A 80 8.05 -0.67 1.76
C MET A 80 7.94 0.84 1.99
N ILE A 81 8.53 1.37 3.07
CA ILE A 81 8.56 2.82 3.31
C ILE A 81 9.27 3.56 2.19
N GLU A 82 10.50 3.16 1.87
CA GLU A 82 11.30 3.71 0.78
C GLU A 82 10.52 3.64 -0.55
N HIS A 83 9.84 2.51 -0.80
CA HIS A 83 8.97 2.37 -1.96
C HIS A 83 7.86 3.43 -1.99
N LEU A 84 7.13 3.63 -0.89
CA LEU A 84 5.99 4.53 -0.81
C LEU A 84 6.38 6.01 -0.85
N VAL A 85 7.49 6.39 -0.19
CA VAL A 85 7.85 7.81 0.00
C VAL A 85 8.87 8.32 -1.02
N GLU A 86 9.74 7.45 -1.54
CA GLU A 86 10.83 7.84 -2.44
C GLU A 86 10.62 7.27 -3.86
N ASN A 87 10.49 5.95 -3.99
CA ASN A 87 10.68 5.29 -5.27
C ASN A 87 9.44 5.26 -6.17
N ILE A 88 8.23 5.16 -5.60
CA ILE A 88 7.02 5.09 -6.42
C ILE A 88 6.69 6.46 -7.03
N GLU A 89 6.66 6.53 -8.36
CA GLU A 89 6.39 7.76 -9.12
C GLU A 89 4.88 7.97 -9.31
N ILE A 90 4.14 8.10 -8.21
CA ILE A 90 2.71 8.42 -8.21
C ILE A 90 2.40 9.63 -7.33
N GLU A 91 1.28 10.29 -7.60
CA GLU A 91 0.62 11.20 -6.67
C GLU A 91 -0.69 10.57 -6.17
N PHE A 92 -0.82 10.37 -4.86
CA PHE A 92 -2.09 9.96 -4.26
C PHE A 92 -3.11 11.11 -4.39
N LEU A 93 -4.30 10.80 -4.90
CA LEU A 93 -5.35 11.78 -5.18
C LEU A 93 -6.47 11.73 -4.14
N GLU A 94 -7.10 10.56 -4.00
CA GLU A 94 -8.20 10.35 -3.07
C GLU A 94 -8.21 8.89 -2.61
N CYS A 95 -8.57 8.62 -1.36
CA CYS A 95 -8.95 7.29 -0.92
C CYS A 95 -10.36 7.34 -0.33
N LYS A 96 -11.30 6.71 -1.01
CA LYS A 96 -12.74 6.87 -0.73
C LYS A 96 -13.40 5.55 -0.42
N ASN A 97 -14.16 5.53 0.68
CA ASN A 97 -15.10 4.46 0.99
C ASN A 97 -16.41 4.69 0.23
N TYR A 98 -16.83 3.70 -0.57
CA TYR A 98 -18.08 3.76 -1.35
C TYR A 98 -19.26 3.05 -0.67
N GLY A 99 -19.06 2.55 0.55
CA GLY A 99 -20.02 1.70 1.24
C GLY A 99 -19.97 0.25 0.74
N ASN A 100 -20.79 -0.61 1.36
CA ASN A 100 -20.89 -2.04 1.02
C ASN A 100 -19.57 -2.82 1.13
N GLY A 101 -18.67 -2.41 2.02
CA GLY A 101 -17.38 -3.07 2.23
C GLY A 101 -16.37 -2.83 1.12
N ARG A 102 -16.50 -1.73 0.36
CA ARG A 102 -15.56 -1.38 -0.71
C ARG A 102 -15.03 0.04 -0.59
N ALA A 103 -13.75 0.18 -0.90
CA ALA A 103 -13.09 1.46 -1.01
C ALA A 103 -12.14 1.46 -2.22
N ARG A 104 -11.70 2.66 -2.60
CA ARG A 104 -10.80 2.86 -3.73
C ARG A 104 -9.73 3.88 -3.39
N LEU A 105 -8.49 3.55 -3.73
CA LEU A 105 -7.37 4.46 -3.73
C LEU A 105 -7.14 4.92 -5.18
N GLU A 106 -7.35 6.21 -5.45
CA GLU A 106 -7.05 6.86 -6.71
C GLU A 106 -5.68 7.54 -6.65
N PHE A 107 -4.93 7.43 -7.73
CA PHE A 107 -3.63 8.06 -7.86
C PHE A 107 -3.38 8.48 -9.31
N TYR A 108 -2.39 9.34 -9.51
CA TYR A 108 -1.88 9.73 -10.81
C TYR A 108 -0.47 9.17 -10.99
N ALA A 109 -0.25 8.35 -12.02
CA ALA A 109 1.09 7.85 -12.35
C ALA A 109 1.89 8.85 -13.21
N PHE A 110 3.13 9.16 -12.80
CA PHE A 110 4.01 10.07 -13.55
C PHE A 110 4.76 9.39 -14.71
N GLY A 111 4.78 8.06 -14.78
CA GLY A 111 5.41 7.30 -15.85
C GLY A 111 4.98 5.82 -15.87
N TYR A 112 5.05 5.16 -17.03
CA TYR A 112 4.75 3.73 -17.16
C TYR A 112 5.97 2.94 -17.68
N PRO A 113 6.26 1.73 -17.16
CA PRO A 113 5.63 1.12 -15.98
C PRO A 113 6.15 1.75 -14.69
N TYR A 114 5.28 2.13 -13.75
CA TYR A 114 5.70 2.74 -12.47
C TYR A 114 6.11 1.70 -11.41
N GLY A 115 6.15 0.40 -11.75
CA GLY A 115 6.75 -0.67 -10.93
C GLY A 115 6.16 -0.88 -9.53
N GLY A 116 5.09 -0.18 -9.17
CA GLY A 116 4.69 -0.02 -7.76
C GLY A 116 3.33 -0.58 -7.38
N ILE A 117 2.59 -1.17 -8.32
CA ILE A 117 1.24 -1.65 -8.02
C ILE A 117 1.25 -2.80 -7.01
N THR A 118 2.25 -3.69 -7.08
CA THR A 118 2.42 -4.77 -6.10
C THR A 118 2.75 -4.23 -4.72
N GLY A 119 3.62 -3.22 -4.62
CA GLY A 119 3.94 -2.54 -3.37
C GLY A 119 2.71 -1.89 -2.74
N LEU A 120 1.93 -1.13 -3.52
CA LEU A 120 0.68 -0.53 -3.06
C LEU A 120 -0.36 -1.57 -2.64
N THR A 121 -0.48 -2.67 -3.39
CA THR A 121 -1.41 -3.76 -3.09
C THR A 121 -1.03 -4.45 -1.77
N MET A 122 0.27 -4.69 -1.55
CA MET A 122 0.77 -5.25 -0.30
C MET A 122 0.68 -4.27 0.87
N PHE A 123 0.84 -2.97 0.63
CA PHE A 123 0.60 -1.92 1.61
C PHE A 123 -0.86 -1.93 2.08
N LEU A 124 -1.83 -1.93 1.16
CA LEU A 124 -3.25 -2.07 1.50
C LEU A 124 -3.54 -3.38 2.23
N LYS A 125 -2.90 -4.47 1.81
CA LYS A 125 -3.05 -5.79 2.45
C LYS A 125 -2.59 -5.80 3.91
N SER A 126 -1.62 -4.97 4.30
CA SER A 126 -1.20 -4.83 5.70
C SER A 126 -2.30 -4.28 6.62
N PHE A 127 -3.34 -3.66 6.06
CA PHE A 127 -4.55 -3.23 6.75
C PHE A 127 -5.67 -4.29 6.71
N ASP A 128 -5.38 -5.50 6.24
CA ASP A 128 -6.34 -6.54 5.89
C ASP A 128 -7.30 -6.17 4.74
N PHE A 129 -6.90 -5.22 3.89
CA PHE A 129 -7.68 -4.82 2.72
C PHE A 129 -7.15 -5.49 1.45
N LYS A 130 -7.98 -6.32 0.83
CA LYS A 130 -7.63 -7.07 -0.38
C LYS A 130 -8.04 -6.30 -1.63
N ALA A 131 -7.08 -6.00 -2.50
CA ALA A 131 -7.38 -5.45 -3.83
C ALA A 131 -8.26 -6.43 -4.64
N ILE A 132 -9.22 -5.89 -5.38
CA ILE A 132 -10.16 -6.65 -6.22
C ILE A 132 -10.15 -6.19 -7.68
N GLU A 133 -9.83 -4.92 -7.93
CA GLU A 133 -9.72 -4.36 -9.27
C GLU A 133 -8.63 -3.29 -9.29
N ILE A 134 -7.88 -3.23 -10.37
CA ILE A 134 -6.78 -2.30 -10.56
C ILE A 134 -6.86 -1.70 -11.95
N ASP A 135 -6.78 -0.38 -12.04
CA ASP A 135 -6.49 0.34 -13.28
C ASP A 135 -5.11 0.98 -13.14
N GLU A 136 -4.15 0.47 -13.90
CA GLU A 136 -2.77 0.97 -13.92
C GLU A 136 -2.51 1.92 -15.10
N GLY A 137 -3.56 2.40 -15.79
CA GLY A 137 -3.47 3.30 -16.94
C GLY A 137 -3.25 2.58 -18.28
N GLY A 138 -2.62 1.40 -18.27
CA GLY A 138 -2.47 0.52 -19.44
C GLY A 138 -3.63 -0.46 -19.69
N GLY A 139 -4.51 -0.61 -18.70
CA GLY A 139 -5.65 -1.52 -18.73
C GLY A 139 -6.30 -1.64 -17.35
N VAL A 140 -7.49 -2.23 -17.33
CA VAL A 140 -8.18 -2.58 -16.08
C VAL A 140 -8.05 -4.07 -15.87
N TYR A 141 -7.70 -4.46 -14.66
CA TYR A 141 -7.42 -5.84 -14.26
C TYR A 141 -8.26 -6.23 -13.06
N LYS A 142 -8.77 -7.45 -13.07
CA LYS A 142 -9.33 -8.08 -11.88
C LYS A 142 -8.21 -8.79 -11.12
N VAL A 143 -8.22 -8.65 -9.80
CA VAL A 143 -7.20 -9.24 -8.90
C VAL A 143 -7.70 -10.57 -8.37
N TYR A 144 -6.87 -11.61 -8.49
CA TYR A 144 -7.12 -12.93 -7.92
C TYR A 144 -6.01 -13.30 -6.96
N TRP A 145 -6.32 -13.29 -5.66
CA TRP A 145 -5.36 -13.68 -4.62
C TRP A 145 -5.18 -15.20 -4.63
N ILE A 146 -3.94 -15.64 -4.84
CA ILE A 146 -3.54 -17.05 -4.72
C ILE A 146 -3.38 -17.39 -3.23
N ASN A 147 -2.75 -16.49 -2.48
CA ASN A 147 -2.53 -16.60 -1.05
C ASN A 147 -2.47 -15.19 -0.42
N GLU A 148 -1.83 -15.05 0.75
CA GLU A 148 -1.77 -13.77 1.47
C GLU A 148 -0.73 -12.78 0.93
N THR A 149 0.23 -13.23 0.12
CA THR A 149 1.34 -12.42 -0.43
C THR A 149 1.41 -12.46 -1.96
N GLU A 150 0.67 -13.33 -2.62
CA GLU A 150 0.68 -13.52 -4.07
C GLU A 150 -0.71 -13.39 -4.69
N PHE A 151 -0.77 -12.69 -5.82
CA PHE A 151 -1.98 -12.50 -6.60
C PHE A 151 -1.67 -12.45 -8.10
N GLU A 152 -2.68 -12.74 -8.91
CA GLU A 152 -2.65 -12.64 -10.36
C GLU A 152 -3.56 -11.52 -10.85
N LEU A 153 -3.18 -10.92 -11.98
CA LEU A 153 -3.95 -9.89 -12.66
C LEU A 153 -4.53 -10.46 -13.96
N GLN A 154 -5.86 -10.43 -14.08
CA GLN A 154 -6.56 -10.78 -15.31
C GLN A 154 -7.09 -9.51 -15.97
N LYS A 155 -6.58 -9.17 -17.17
CA LYS A 155 -7.06 -8.01 -17.92
C LYS A 155 -8.53 -8.18 -18.28
N ILE A 156 -9.34 -7.16 -17.98
CA ILE A 156 -10.79 -7.11 -18.26
C ILE A 156 -11.17 -5.95 -19.18
N LYS A 157 -10.32 -4.92 -19.31
CA LYS A 157 -10.47 -3.82 -20.28
C LYS A 157 -9.10 -3.36 -20.78
#